data_AF-A0A0F9RWK5-F1
#
_entry.id   AF-A0A0F9RWK5-F1
#
_cell.length_a   1.000
_cell.length_b   1.000
_cell.length_c   1.000
_cell.angle_alpha   90.00
_cell.angle_beta   90.00
_cell.angle_gamma   90.00
#
_symmetry.space_group_name_H-M   'P 1'
#
loop_
_entity.id
_entity.type
_entity.pdbx_description
1 polymer ?
#
loop_
_entity_poly.entity_id
_entity_poly.type
_entity_poly.pdbx_seq_one_letter_code
_entity_poly.pdbx_strand_id
1 'polypeptide(L)'
;MTRGSIFEEINKERTRQDEKHGWQDTHGRHLNEWWLAILMEEIGEVSEEMLDLHFQGKKDEADLRDEVLQAAAVAIAWVESIDRRINEI
;
A
#
# COMPACT_ATOMS: atom_id res chain seq x y z
N MET A 1 7.33 -18.47 -6.24
CA MET A 1 6.65 -17.83 -5.09
C MET A 1 5.38 -18.58 -4.78
N THR A 2 5.00 -18.67 -3.52
CA THR A 2 3.67 -19.15 -3.13
C THR A 2 2.79 -17.94 -2.84
N ARG A 3 1.47 -18.13 -2.79
CA ARG A 3 0.58 -17.06 -2.32
C ARG A 3 0.91 -16.63 -0.89
N GLY A 4 1.33 -17.59 -0.04
CA GLY A 4 1.78 -17.33 1.33
C GLY A 4 2.98 -16.38 1.39
N SER A 5 4.00 -16.61 0.57
CA SER A 5 5.18 -15.72 0.56
C SER A 5 4.85 -14.30 0.09
N ILE A 6 3.88 -14.13 -0.82
CA ILE A 6 3.41 -12.79 -1.24
C ILE A 6 2.75 -12.06 -0.07
N PHE A 7 1.89 -12.73 0.71
CA PHE A 7 1.29 -12.13 1.89
C PHE A 7 2.33 -11.76 2.97
N GLU A 8 3.39 -12.55 3.13
CA GLU A 8 4.50 -12.20 4.03
C GLU A 8 5.21 -10.92 3.58
N GLU A 9 5.39 -10.72 2.27
CA GLU A 9 5.98 -9.50 1.72
C GLU A 9 5.07 -8.28 1.91
N ILE A 10 3.77 -8.42 1.65
CA ILE A 10 2.80 -7.35 1.94
C ILE A 10 2.83 -6.97 3.42
N ASN A 11 2.92 -7.95 4.33
CA ASN A 11 2.99 -7.68 5.77
C ASN A 11 4.29 -6.95 6.18
N LYS A 12 5.43 -7.30 5.54
CA LYS A 12 6.69 -6.57 5.74
C LYS A 12 6.58 -5.13 5.25
N GLU A 13 6.00 -4.93 4.08
CA GLU A 13 5.78 -3.60 3.53
C GLU A 13 4.85 -2.76 4.42
N ARG A 14 3.75 -3.36 4.88
CA ARG A 14 2.85 -2.72 5.84
C ARG A 14 3.58 -2.28 7.11
N THR A 15 4.46 -3.13 7.66
CA THR A 15 5.31 -2.80 8.82
C THR A 15 6.25 -1.62 8.52
N ARG A 16 6.90 -1.63 7.34
CA ARG A 16 7.78 -0.52 6.91
C ARG A 16 7.01 0.81 6.82
N GLN A 17 5.78 0.80 6.31
CA GLN A 17 4.93 1.99 6.23
C GLN A 17 4.57 2.53 7.63
N ASP A 18 4.28 1.65 8.59
CA ASP A 18 4.06 2.05 9.99
C ASP A 18 5.28 2.71 10.62
N GLU A 19 6.48 2.19 10.34
CA GLU A 19 7.73 2.79 10.81
C GLU A 19 8.01 4.15 10.15
N LYS A 20 7.78 4.26 8.83
CA LYS A 20 8.05 5.46 8.02
C LYS A 20 7.12 6.62 8.37
N HIS A 21 5.82 6.34 8.50
CA HIS A 21 4.79 7.36 8.73
C HIS A 21 4.42 7.51 10.21
N GLY A 22 5.00 6.66 11.06
CA GLY A 22 4.81 6.63 12.50
C GLY A 22 3.47 5.99 12.91
N TRP A 23 3.44 5.39 14.11
CA TRP A 23 2.22 5.08 14.85
C TRP A 23 1.62 6.38 15.43
N GLN A 24 1.40 7.39 14.58
CA GLN A 24 0.77 8.63 15.00
C GLN A 24 -0.73 8.49 14.78
N ASP A 25 -1.46 8.97 15.78
CA ASP A 25 -2.91 9.05 15.99
C ASP A 25 -3.74 9.60 14.79
N THR A 26 -3.13 9.80 13.62
CA THR A 26 -3.74 10.19 12.35
C THR A 26 -4.29 9.00 11.56
N HIS A 27 -3.64 7.83 11.56
CA HIS A 27 -4.11 6.62 10.86
C HIS A 27 -5.20 5.84 11.62
N GLY A 28 -5.42 6.17 12.89
CA GLY A 28 -6.47 5.58 13.72
C GLY A 28 -7.88 5.95 13.26
N ARG A 29 -8.06 7.14 12.66
CA ARG A 29 -9.39 7.68 12.29
C ARG A 29 -9.39 8.53 11.02
N HIS A 30 -8.57 8.21 10.03
CA HIS A 30 -8.79 8.80 8.71
C HIS A 30 -10.18 8.42 8.21
N LEU A 31 -10.95 9.44 7.81
CA LEU A 31 -12.20 9.23 7.09
C LEU A 31 -11.92 8.47 5.79
N ASN A 32 -12.90 7.74 5.30
CA ASN A 32 -12.72 6.84 4.16
C ASN A 32 -12.21 7.55 2.89
N GLU A 33 -12.53 8.83 2.72
CA GLU A 33 -12.02 9.66 1.63
C GLU A 33 -10.50 9.86 1.66
N TRP A 34 -9.88 9.93 2.84
CA TRP A 34 -8.43 10.06 2.97
C TRP A 34 -7.73 8.77 2.64
N TRP A 35 -8.25 7.64 3.11
CA TRP A 35 -7.73 6.34 2.74
C TRP A 35 -7.87 6.05 1.24
N LEU A 36 -8.98 6.47 0.63
CA LEU A 36 -9.15 6.39 -0.81
C LEU A 36 -8.09 7.24 -1.53
N ALA A 37 -7.82 8.46 -1.04
CA ALA A 37 -6.80 9.33 -1.63
C ALA A 37 -5.40 8.69 -1.54
N ILE A 38 -5.01 8.14 -0.39
CA ILE A 38 -3.72 7.46 -0.20
C ILE A 38 -3.63 6.21 -1.10
N LEU A 39 -4.68 5.39 -1.16
CA LEU A 39 -4.70 4.24 -2.05
C LEU A 39 -4.58 4.65 -3.53
N MET A 40 -5.22 5.75 -3.91
CA MET A 40 -5.12 6.28 -5.28
C MET A 40 -3.75 6.85 -5.61
N GLU A 41 -2.99 7.33 -4.61
CA GLU A 41 -1.59 7.74 -4.76
C GLU A 41 -0.73 6.53 -5.15
N GLU A 42 -0.80 5.44 -4.40
CA GLU A 42 -0.08 4.19 -4.69
C GLU A 42 -0.48 3.58 -6.05
N ILE A 43 -1.77 3.63 -6.40
CA ILE A 43 -2.24 3.20 -7.74
C ILE A 43 -1.71 4.14 -8.85
N GLY A 44 -1.50 5.41 -8.54
CA GLY A 44 -0.81 6.37 -9.39
C GLY A 44 0.64 5.95 -9.65
N GLU A 45 1.39 5.57 -8.62
CA GLU A 45 2.77 5.08 -8.73
C GLU A 45 2.84 3.77 -9.54
N VAL A 46 1.90 2.83 -9.33
CA VAL A 46 1.74 1.64 -10.19
C VAL A 46 1.54 2.03 -11.66
N SER A 47 0.74 3.08 -11.92
CA SER A 47 0.49 3.55 -13.28
C SER A 47 1.74 4.20 -13.88
N GLU A 48 2.49 4.98 -13.11
CA GLU A 48 3.75 5.59 -13.53
C GLU A 48 4.78 4.52 -13.91
N GLU A 49 5.03 3.53 -13.06
CA GLU A 49 5.99 2.46 -13.36
C GLU A 49 5.56 1.60 -14.55
N MET A 50 4.25 1.38 -14.73
CA MET A 50 3.73 0.72 -15.93
C MET A 50 4.02 1.53 -17.21
N LEU A 51 3.82 2.86 -17.17
CA LEU A 51 4.11 3.74 -18.29
C LEU A 51 5.61 3.80 -18.57
N ASP A 52 6.44 3.78 -17.54
CA ASP A 52 7.90 3.77 -17.68
C ASP A 52 8.42 2.47 -18.30
N LEU A 53 7.89 1.33 -17.88
CA LEU A 53 8.15 0.04 -18.52
C LEU A 53 7.77 0.07 -20.00
N HIS A 54 6.58 0.59 -20.32
CA HIS A 54 6.04 0.57 -21.67
C HIS A 54 6.73 1.55 -22.63
N PHE A 55 6.97 2.79 -22.18
CA PHE A 55 7.42 3.90 -23.02
C PHE A 55 8.90 4.24 -22.86
N GLN A 56 9.47 4.08 -21.67
CA GLN A 56 10.88 4.44 -21.41
C GLN A 56 11.84 3.26 -21.59
N GLY A 57 11.30 2.05 -21.85
CA GLY A 57 12.10 0.86 -22.08
C GLY A 57 12.87 0.40 -20.83
N LYS A 58 12.40 0.77 -19.63
CA LYS A 58 12.78 0.07 -18.40
C LYS A 58 12.47 -1.41 -18.61
N LYS A 59 13.43 -2.29 -18.28
CA LYS A 59 13.31 -3.74 -18.51
C LYS A 59 12.93 -4.54 -17.28
N ASP A 60 12.95 -3.92 -16.11
CA ASP A 60 12.79 -4.60 -14.84
C ASP A 60 11.41 -4.31 -14.23
N GLU A 61 10.61 -5.35 -14.06
CA GLU A 61 9.28 -5.26 -13.43
C GLU A 61 9.38 -5.22 -11.89
N ALA A 62 10.58 -5.21 -11.31
CA ALA A 62 10.79 -5.12 -9.86
C ALA A 62 10.13 -3.88 -9.25
N ASP A 63 10.33 -2.70 -9.84
CA ASP A 63 9.76 -1.45 -9.33
C ASP A 63 8.22 -1.49 -9.39
N LEU A 64 7.64 -1.89 -10.54
CA LEU A 64 6.19 -2.09 -10.69
C LEU A 64 5.66 -3.09 -9.65
N ARG A 65 6.38 -4.18 -9.41
CA ARG A 65 5.98 -5.19 -8.42
C ARG A 65 5.95 -4.60 -7.01
N ASP A 66 6.97 -3.82 -6.67
CA ASP A 66 7.06 -3.17 -5.37
C ASP A 66 5.90 -2.17 -5.19
N GLU A 67 5.57 -1.36 -6.19
CA GLU A 67 4.39 -0.47 -6.13
C GLU A 67 3.06 -1.21 -5.96
N VAL A 68 2.90 -2.37 -6.61
CA VAL A 68 1.70 -3.21 -6.39
C VAL A 68 1.63 -3.75 -4.96
N LEU A 69 2.77 -4.08 -4.35
CA LEU A 69 2.82 -4.50 -2.95
C LEU A 69 2.52 -3.34 -1.99
N GLN A 70 3.01 -2.13 -2.28
CA GLN A 70 2.71 -0.92 -1.50
C GLN A 70 1.20 -0.60 -1.53
N ALA A 71 0.58 -0.63 -2.71
CA ALA A 71 -0.87 -0.46 -2.86
C ALA A 71 -1.68 -1.51 -2.07
N ALA A 72 -1.24 -2.78 -2.09
CA ALA A 72 -1.86 -3.84 -1.30
C ALA A 72 -1.70 -3.62 0.22
N ALA A 73 -0.54 -3.14 0.67
CA ALA A 73 -0.31 -2.81 2.07
C ALA A 73 -1.21 -1.65 2.54
N VAL A 74 -1.42 -0.62 1.71
CA VAL A 74 -2.35 0.48 2.01
C VAL A 74 -3.80 -0.02 2.10
N ALA A 75 -4.23 -0.90 1.20
CA ALA A 75 -5.58 -1.49 1.27
C ALA A 75 -5.81 -2.26 2.58
N ILE A 76 -4.79 -3.00 3.06
CA ILE A 76 -4.84 -3.66 4.38
C ILE A 76 -4.90 -2.62 5.50
N ALA A 77 -4.06 -1.59 5.47
CA ALA A 77 -4.06 -0.51 6.47
C ALA A 77 -5.44 0.16 6.58
N TRP A 78 -6.13 0.35 5.45
CA TRP A 78 -7.48 0.90 5.43
C TRP A 78 -8.50 -0.05 6.06
N VAL A 79 -8.47 -1.35 5.75
CA VAL A 79 -9.32 -2.36 6.41
C VAL A 79 -9.08 -2.37 7.92
N GLU A 80 -7.82 -2.38 8.36
CA GLU A 80 -7.48 -2.30 9.79
C GLU A 80 -8.05 -1.02 10.44
N SER A 81 -8.03 0.11 9.73
CA SER A 81 -8.60 1.37 10.21
C SER A 81 -10.12 1.31 10.32
N ILE A 82 -10.81 0.66 9.37
CA ILE A 82 -12.25 0.40 9.44
C ILE A 82 -12.56 -0.49 10.64
N ASP A 83 -11.82 -1.59 10.81
CA ASP A 83 -12.04 -2.55 11.89
C ASP A 83 -11.79 -1.95 13.27
N ARG A 84 -10.77 -1.10 13.44
CA ARG A 84 -10.54 -0.33 14.68
C ARG A 84 -11.75 0.55 15.01
N ARG A 85 -12.31 1.25 14.03
CA ARG A 85 -13.50 2.11 14.22
C ARG A 85 -14.77 1.31 14.51
N ILE A 86 -14.95 0.14 13.90
CA ILE A 86 -16.10 -0.74 14.15
C ILE A 86 -16.05 -1.30 15.58
N ASN A 87 -14.86 -1.68 16.05
CA ASN A 87 -14.68 -2.37 17.32
C ASN A 87 -14.44 -1.45 18.54
N GLU A 88 -14.46 -0.12 18.37
CA GLU A 88 -14.22 0.89 19.43
C GLU A 88 -12.90 0.70 20.22
N ILE A 89 -11.79 0.36 19.52
CA ILE A 89 -10.44 0.30 20.12
C ILE A 89 -9.54 1.40 19.53
#